data_AF-A0A327ZIY1-F1
#
_entry.id   AF-A0A327ZIY1-F1
#
_cell.length_a   1.000
_cell.length_b   1.000
_cell.length_c   1.000
_cell.angle_alpha   90.00
_cell.angle_beta   90.00
_cell.angle_gamma   90.00
#
_symmetry.space_group_name_H-M   'P 1'
#
loop_
_entity.id
_entity.type
_entity.pdbx_description
1 polymer ?
#
loop_
_entity_poly.entity_id
_entity_poly.type
_entity_poly.pdbx_seq_one_letter_code
_entity_poly.pdbx_strand_id
1 'polypeptide(L)'
;MVVRPQHAAVVGAVVLMSAAAATGAAGWSVRRVVKYTDRFGWDTIPALWPLLAGVGVAGLVLLVRPHHGRRAAVVAAVCASQLVGGGVAASRDWFNIGGATGLPTRHLAVVLPLTAVLIVAMTVACCAAVSLLMPAVAGSRPRWGWLITGATIAVLAPILWVGVVDSWQVTALGQAALTWSLPWGLAIAAAGWLADGPRRAAAAAVAASTLVTAGAFAIIALLDA
;
A
#
# COMPACT_ATOMS: atom_id res chain seq x y z
N MET A 1 -1.13 27.15 6.60
CA MET A 1 -2.24 27.09 5.63
C MET A 1 -3.28 26.10 6.12
N VAL A 2 -4.50 26.55 6.37
CA VAL A 2 -5.60 25.73 6.90
C VAL A 2 -6.29 25.02 5.72
N VAL A 3 -6.53 23.71 5.82
CA VAL A 3 -7.28 22.97 4.79
C VAL A 3 -8.74 23.37 4.91
N ARG A 4 -9.37 23.78 3.80
CA ARG A 4 -10.80 24.11 3.79
C ARG A 4 -11.61 22.84 4.15
N PRO A 5 -12.52 22.88 5.14
CA PRO A 5 -13.27 21.71 5.59
C PRO A 5 -14.00 20.97 4.46
N GLN A 6 -14.59 21.72 3.53
CA GLN A 6 -15.30 21.19 2.37
C GLN A 6 -14.38 20.34 1.46
N HIS A 7 -13.15 20.81 1.22
CA HIS A 7 -12.19 20.08 0.39
C HIS A 7 -11.72 18.79 1.07
N ALA A 8 -11.47 18.83 2.39
CA ALA A 8 -11.13 17.64 3.17
C ALA A 8 -12.26 16.60 3.15
N ALA A 9 -13.52 17.04 3.25
CA ALA A 9 -14.68 16.16 3.19
C ALA A 9 -14.84 15.50 1.82
N VAL A 10 -14.72 16.26 0.71
CA VAL A 10 -14.79 15.70 -0.65
C VAL A 10 -13.71 14.64 -0.87
N VAL A 11 -12.48 14.92 -0.46
CA VAL A 11 -11.39 13.96 -0.56
C VAL A 11 -11.63 12.75 0.34
N GLY A 12 -12.14 12.94 1.56
CA GLY A 12 -12.52 11.85 2.46
C GLY A 12 -13.57 10.92 1.86
N ALA A 13 -14.59 11.49 1.19
CA ALA A 13 -15.61 10.72 0.49
C ALA A 13 -15.00 9.88 -0.66
N VAL A 14 -14.14 10.49 -1.48
CA VAL A 14 -13.45 9.79 -2.57
C VAL A 14 -12.61 8.63 -2.04
N VAL A 15 -11.80 8.88 -1.00
CA VAL A 15 -10.95 7.87 -0.36
C VAL A 15 -11.79 6.71 0.19
N LEU A 16 -12.92 7.01 0.85
CA LEU A 16 -13.82 5.99 1.40
C LEU A 16 -14.53 5.18 0.31
N MET A 17 -15.03 5.82 -0.75
CA MET A 17 -15.66 5.12 -1.87
C MET A 17 -14.66 4.20 -2.57
N SER A 18 -13.42 4.67 -2.77
CA SER A 18 -12.33 3.84 -3.29
C SER A 18 -12.01 2.67 -2.35
N ALA A 19 -11.93 2.89 -1.04
CA ALA A 19 -11.69 1.83 -0.07
C ALA A 19 -12.82 0.78 -0.08
N ALA A 20 -14.08 1.23 -0.14
CA ALA A 20 -15.24 0.35 -0.23
C ALA A 20 -15.24 -0.47 -1.53
N ALA A 21 -14.95 0.15 -2.67
CA ALA A 21 -14.84 -0.53 -3.96
C ALA A 21 -13.72 -1.60 -3.96
N ALA A 22 -12.54 -1.26 -3.45
CA ALA A 22 -11.42 -2.20 -3.33
C ALA A 22 -11.72 -3.34 -2.35
N THR A 23 -12.37 -3.04 -1.22
CA THR A 23 -12.80 -4.04 -0.22
C THR A 23 -13.84 -4.99 -0.82
N GLY A 24 -14.80 -4.47 -1.58
CA GLY A 24 -15.79 -5.27 -2.29
C GLY A 24 -15.15 -6.19 -3.34
N ALA A 25 -14.23 -5.66 -4.15
CA ALA A 25 -13.49 -6.43 -5.14
C ALA A 25 -12.63 -7.52 -4.49
N ALA A 26 -11.87 -7.18 -3.43
CA ALA A 26 -11.05 -8.10 -2.68
C ALA A 26 -11.88 -9.20 -2.00
N GLY A 27 -12.96 -8.83 -1.31
CA GLY A 27 -13.85 -9.78 -0.63
C GLY A 27 -14.56 -10.72 -1.61
N TRP A 28 -14.98 -10.23 -2.78
CA TRP A 28 -15.53 -11.08 -3.83
C TRP A 28 -14.48 -12.03 -4.41
N SER A 29 -13.25 -11.54 -4.65
CA SER A 29 -12.11 -12.34 -5.10
C SER A 29 -11.83 -13.49 -4.13
N VAL A 30 -11.67 -13.19 -2.84
CA VAL A 30 -11.40 -14.19 -1.79
C VAL A 30 -12.48 -15.27 -1.79
N ARG A 31 -13.77 -14.91 -1.82
CA ARG A 31 -14.86 -15.91 -1.84
C ARG A 31 -14.87 -16.80 -3.08
N ARG A 32 -14.50 -16.26 -4.24
CA ARG A 32 -14.50 -16.99 -5.53
C ARG A 32 -13.24 -17.81 -5.74
N VAL A 33 -12.09 -17.36 -5.22
CA VAL A 33 -10.77 -17.89 -5.56
C VAL A 33 -10.21 -18.81 -4.49
N VAL A 34 -10.46 -18.54 -3.19
CA VAL A 34 -10.01 -19.43 -2.09
C VAL A 34 -10.44 -20.88 -2.30
N LYS A 35 -11.60 -21.09 -2.92
CA LYS A 35 -12.10 -22.44 -3.28
C LYS A 35 -11.21 -23.23 -4.26
N TYR A 36 -10.23 -22.58 -4.90
CA TYR A 36 -9.39 -23.14 -5.96
C TYR A 36 -7.88 -22.98 -5.72
N THR A 37 -7.46 -22.28 -4.66
CA THR A 37 -6.07 -21.82 -4.49
C THR A 37 -5.41 -22.23 -3.19
N ASP A 38 -5.91 -23.26 -2.49
CA ASP A 38 -5.28 -23.81 -1.26
C ASP A 38 -3.78 -24.17 -1.41
N ARG A 39 -3.21 -24.12 -2.62
CA ARG A 39 -1.78 -24.36 -2.93
C ARG A 39 -0.99 -23.20 -3.53
N PHE A 40 -1.60 -22.06 -3.90
CA PHE A 40 -0.95 -21.08 -4.80
C PHE A 40 -0.75 -19.65 -4.24
N GLY A 41 -0.27 -19.52 -3.00
CA GLY A 41 0.51 -18.34 -2.62
C GLY A 41 -0.29 -17.04 -2.40
N TRP A 42 -1.47 -17.15 -1.79
CA TRP A 42 -2.21 -15.97 -1.30
C TRP A 42 -1.75 -15.53 0.11
N ASP A 43 -0.50 -15.78 0.48
CA ASP A 43 0.06 -15.38 1.78
C ASP A 43 0.17 -13.84 1.92
N THR A 44 -0.09 -13.10 0.83
CA THR A 44 -0.22 -11.64 0.80
C THR A 44 -1.62 -11.12 1.18
N ILE A 45 -2.67 -11.97 1.27
CA ILE A 45 -4.02 -11.56 1.75
C ILE A 45 -3.99 -10.91 3.13
N PRO A 46 -3.31 -11.48 4.15
CA PRO A 46 -3.50 -11.02 5.52
C PRO A 46 -3.06 -9.57 5.69
N ALA A 47 -2.04 -9.12 4.95
CA ALA A 47 -1.54 -7.74 5.00
C ALA A 47 -2.45 -6.74 4.23
N LEU A 48 -3.27 -7.20 3.29
CA LEU A 48 -4.19 -6.36 2.51
C LEU A 48 -5.32 -5.79 3.37
N TRP A 49 -5.86 -6.57 4.31
CA TRP A 49 -6.99 -6.14 5.13
C TRP A 49 -6.65 -4.99 6.11
N PRO A 50 -5.54 -5.03 6.87
CA PRO A 50 -5.11 -3.90 7.69
C PRO A 50 -4.88 -2.63 6.88
N LEU A 51 -4.33 -2.74 5.66
CA LEU A 51 -4.11 -1.58 4.79
C LEU A 51 -5.43 -0.99 4.30
N LEU A 52 -6.37 -1.81 3.83
CA LEU A 52 -7.70 -1.34 3.44
C LEU A 52 -8.46 -0.69 4.60
N ALA A 53 -8.38 -1.29 5.80
CA ALA A 53 -8.93 -0.71 7.01
C ALA A 53 -8.27 0.65 7.33
N GLY A 54 -6.95 0.75 7.19
CA GLY A 54 -6.20 2.00 7.33
C GLY A 54 -6.68 3.10 6.38
N VAL A 55 -6.86 2.78 5.09
CA VAL A 55 -7.41 3.73 4.11
C VAL A 55 -8.84 4.12 4.46
N GLY A 56 -9.69 3.17 4.84
CA GLY A 56 -11.08 3.42 5.24
C GLY A 56 -11.19 4.33 6.46
N VAL A 57 -10.45 4.01 7.54
CA VAL A 57 -10.40 4.83 8.76
C VAL A 57 -9.86 6.23 8.45
N ALA A 58 -8.81 6.35 7.65
CA ALA A 58 -8.27 7.64 7.24
C ALA A 58 -9.28 8.48 6.43
N GLY A 59 -10.01 7.86 5.50
CA GLY A 59 -11.09 8.51 4.76
C GLY A 59 -12.24 8.96 5.66
N LEU A 60 -12.62 8.17 6.67
CA LEU A 60 -13.62 8.55 7.67
C LEU A 60 -13.14 9.72 8.53
N VAL A 61 -11.88 9.72 8.95
CA VAL A 61 -11.30 10.85 9.70
C VAL A 61 -11.27 12.11 8.84
N LEU A 62 -10.98 12.01 7.53
CA LEU A 62 -11.04 13.13 6.59
C LEU A 62 -12.45 13.73 6.49
N LEU A 63 -13.49 12.89 6.49
CA LEU A 63 -14.89 13.32 6.49
C LEU A 63 -15.31 13.99 7.81
N VAL A 64 -15.08 13.31 8.93
CA VAL A 64 -15.66 13.67 10.23
C VAL A 64 -14.81 14.68 11.00
N ARG A 65 -13.49 14.65 10.81
CA ARG A 65 -12.53 15.48 11.58
C ARG A 65 -11.55 16.20 10.65
N PRO A 66 -11.99 17.25 9.91
CA PRO A 66 -11.14 17.97 8.95
C PRO A 66 -9.90 18.61 9.59
N HIS A 67 -9.95 18.91 10.90
CA HIS A 67 -8.81 19.39 11.68
C HIS A 67 -7.60 18.43 11.68
N HIS A 68 -7.84 17.12 11.57
CA HIS A 68 -6.79 16.10 11.45
C HIS A 68 -6.52 15.68 10.00
N GLY A 69 -7.13 16.36 9.02
CA GLY A 69 -7.17 15.91 7.64
C GLY A 69 -5.79 15.70 7.01
N ARG A 70 -4.79 16.52 7.34
CA ARG A 70 -3.43 16.33 6.82
C ARG A 70 -2.78 15.04 7.31
N ARG A 71 -2.97 14.66 8.58
CA ARG A 71 -2.40 13.41 9.13
C ARG A 71 -3.11 12.20 8.52
N ALA A 72 -4.44 12.27 8.42
CA ALA A 72 -5.23 11.23 7.80
C ALA A 72 -4.90 11.05 6.30
N ALA A 73 -4.72 12.15 5.56
CA ALA A 73 -4.31 12.11 4.15
C ALA A 73 -2.96 11.43 3.95
N VAL A 74 -1.98 11.67 4.84
CA VAL A 74 -0.70 10.96 4.80
C VAL A 74 -0.90 9.46 4.99
N VAL A 75 -1.66 9.04 6.01
CA VAL A 75 -1.94 7.62 6.26
C VAL A 75 -2.64 6.98 5.05
N ALA A 76 -3.66 7.63 4.51
CA ALA A 76 -4.37 7.17 3.32
C ALA A 76 -3.42 7.01 2.12
N ALA A 77 -2.55 7.99 1.86
CA ALA A 77 -1.60 7.93 0.74
C ALA A 77 -0.59 6.79 0.90
N VAL A 78 -0.07 6.56 2.11
CA VAL A 78 0.90 5.48 2.39
C VAL A 78 0.24 4.11 2.25
N CYS A 79 -0.93 3.91 2.84
CA CYS A 79 -1.63 2.62 2.75
C CYS A 79 -2.09 2.33 1.30
N ALA A 80 -2.61 3.34 0.61
CA ALA A 80 -3.06 3.20 -0.77
C ALA A 80 -1.90 2.90 -1.73
N SER A 81 -0.74 3.55 -1.57
CA SER A 81 0.42 3.28 -2.43
C SER A 81 0.98 1.87 -2.23
N GLN A 82 0.98 1.35 -1.00
CA GLN A 82 1.34 -0.05 -0.73
C GLN A 82 0.36 -1.03 -1.37
N LEU A 83 -0.94 -0.76 -1.29
CA LEU A 83 -1.96 -1.60 -1.93
C LEU A 83 -1.82 -1.60 -3.46
N VAL A 84 -1.48 -0.46 -4.07
CA VAL A 84 -1.17 -0.39 -5.51
C VAL A 84 0.05 -1.22 -5.85
N GLY A 85 1.16 -1.03 -5.11
CA GLY A 85 2.40 -1.77 -5.32
C GLY A 85 2.21 -3.29 -5.18
N GLY A 86 1.52 -3.72 -4.13
CA GLY A 86 1.16 -5.12 -3.92
C GLY A 86 0.22 -5.69 -4.97
N GLY A 87 -0.76 -4.90 -5.45
CA GLY A 87 -1.64 -5.32 -6.55
C GLY A 87 -0.88 -5.54 -7.86
N VAL A 88 0.09 -4.67 -8.17
CA VAL A 88 0.95 -4.82 -9.36
C VAL A 88 1.83 -6.06 -9.25
N ALA A 89 2.48 -6.25 -8.10
CA ALA A 89 3.29 -7.44 -7.83
C ALA A 89 2.46 -8.73 -7.95
N ALA A 90 1.28 -8.77 -7.32
CA ALA A 90 0.38 -9.92 -7.39
C ALA A 90 -0.05 -10.21 -8.83
N SER A 91 -0.41 -9.18 -9.61
CA SER A 91 -0.81 -9.34 -11.02
C SER A 91 0.30 -10.01 -11.85
N ARG A 92 1.55 -9.58 -11.66
CA ARG A 92 2.72 -10.17 -12.34
C ARG A 92 2.89 -11.64 -11.96
N ASP A 93 2.78 -11.96 -10.68
CA ASP A 93 2.97 -13.33 -10.20
C ASP A 93 1.88 -14.25 -10.77
N TRP A 94 0.65 -13.78 -10.87
CA TRP A 94 -0.43 -14.51 -11.55
C TRP A 94 -0.15 -14.81 -13.02
N PHE A 95 0.42 -13.86 -13.77
CA PHE A 95 0.83 -14.11 -15.16
C PHE A 95 1.96 -15.14 -15.25
N ASN A 96 2.94 -15.07 -14.34
CA ASN A 96 4.05 -16.03 -14.30
C ASN A 96 3.57 -17.44 -13.96
N ILE A 97 2.70 -17.59 -12.96
CA ILE A 97 2.12 -18.89 -12.58
C ILE A 97 1.24 -19.42 -13.71
N GLY A 98 0.45 -18.55 -14.36
CA GLY A 98 -0.36 -18.88 -15.54
C GLY A 98 0.44 -19.50 -16.68
N GLY A 99 1.61 -18.92 -16.98
CA GLY A 99 2.52 -19.43 -18.02
C GLY A 99 3.27 -20.71 -17.62
N ALA A 100 3.65 -20.84 -16.34
CA ALA A 100 4.49 -21.95 -15.88
C ALA A 100 3.72 -23.22 -15.50
N THR A 101 2.50 -23.09 -14.98
CA THR A 101 1.75 -24.23 -14.38
C THR A 101 0.56 -24.69 -15.21
N GLY A 102 0.25 -24.03 -16.32
CA GLY A 102 -0.92 -24.33 -17.14
C GLY A 102 -2.24 -24.05 -16.41
N LEU A 103 -2.26 -23.13 -15.44
CA LEU A 103 -3.46 -22.72 -14.73
C LEU A 103 -4.58 -22.39 -15.74
N PRO A 104 -5.81 -22.87 -15.53
CA PRO A 104 -6.89 -22.60 -16.47
C PRO A 104 -7.10 -21.09 -16.62
N THR A 105 -7.01 -20.59 -17.86
CA THR A 105 -7.17 -19.17 -18.24
C THR A 105 -8.44 -18.53 -17.69
N ARG A 106 -9.48 -19.32 -17.43
CA ARG A 106 -10.71 -18.87 -16.77
C ARG A 106 -10.51 -18.25 -15.38
N HIS A 107 -9.48 -18.65 -14.62
CA HIS A 107 -9.22 -18.08 -13.29
C HIS A 107 -8.51 -16.72 -13.40
N LEU A 108 -7.56 -16.60 -14.35
CA LEU A 108 -6.93 -15.31 -14.70
C LEU A 108 -7.96 -14.28 -15.15
N ALA A 109 -8.95 -14.70 -15.95
CA ALA A 109 -10.06 -13.84 -16.40
C ALA A 109 -10.92 -13.28 -15.25
N VAL A 110 -10.90 -13.92 -14.07
CA VAL A 110 -11.65 -13.46 -12.89
C VAL A 110 -10.76 -12.64 -11.96
N VAL A 111 -9.51 -13.06 -11.74
CA VAL A 111 -8.61 -12.39 -10.78
C VAL A 111 -8.08 -11.07 -11.32
N LEU A 112 -7.66 -11.01 -12.60
CA LEU A 112 -7.04 -9.81 -13.16
C LEU A 112 -7.96 -8.58 -13.15
N PRO A 113 -9.25 -8.66 -13.52
CA PRO A 113 -10.15 -7.51 -13.42
C PRO A 113 -10.33 -7.02 -11.99
N LEU A 114 -10.38 -7.91 -11.00
CA LEU A 114 -10.54 -7.53 -9.59
C LEU A 114 -9.29 -6.83 -9.06
N THR A 115 -8.10 -7.34 -9.42
CA THR A 115 -6.84 -6.70 -9.07
C THR A 115 -6.71 -5.34 -9.76
N ALA A 116 -7.16 -5.22 -11.01
CA ALA A 116 -7.22 -3.94 -11.71
C ALA A 116 -8.14 -2.94 -11.01
N VAL A 117 -9.34 -3.37 -10.57
CA VAL A 117 -10.25 -2.53 -9.78
C VAL A 117 -9.59 -2.07 -8.47
N LEU A 118 -8.91 -2.96 -7.75
CA LEU A 118 -8.18 -2.60 -6.54
C LEU A 118 -7.08 -1.56 -6.82
N ILE A 119 -6.25 -1.80 -7.84
CA ILE A 119 -5.17 -0.88 -8.23
C ILE A 119 -5.73 0.49 -8.60
N VAL A 120 -6.76 0.55 -9.44
CA VAL A 120 -7.37 1.80 -9.88
C VAL A 120 -7.99 2.54 -8.69
N ALA A 121 -8.79 1.85 -7.87
CA ALA A 121 -9.43 2.46 -6.70
C ALA A 121 -8.40 3.03 -5.72
N MET A 122 -7.33 2.29 -5.43
CA MET A 122 -6.28 2.74 -4.52
C MET A 122 -5.39 3.83 -5.13
N THR A 123 -5.17 3.82 -6.44
CA THR A 123 -4.51 4.92 -7.15
C THR A 123 -5.32 6.21 -7.00
N VAL A 124 -6.64 6.13 -7.22
CA VAL A 124 -7.56 7.27 -7.03
C VAL A 124 -7.54 7.77 -5.59
N ALA A 125 -7.60 6.87 -4.60
CA ALA A 125 -7.51 7.23 -3.19
C ALA A 125 -6.19 7.93 -2.85
N CYS A 126 -5.07 7.41 -3.37
CA CYS A 126 -3.74 7.97 -3.19
C CYS A 126 -3.65 9.38 -3.78
N CYS A 127 -4.04 9.56 -5.05
CA CYS A 127 -4.04 10.85 -5.73
C CYS A 127 -4.92 11.88 -5.00
N ALA A 128 -6.13 11.48 -4.59
CA ALA A 128 -7.02 12.32 -3.81
C ALA A 128 -6.38 12.74 -2.47
N ALA A 129 -5.78 11.81 -1.73
CA ALA A 129 -5.09 12.12 -0.48
C ALA A 129 -3.87 13.05 -0.69
N VAL A 130 -3.06 12.82 -1.73
CA VAL A 130 -1.90 13.66 -2.08
C VAL A 130 -2.32 15.09 -2.45
N SER A 131 -3.46 15.26 -3.12
CA SER A 131 -4.00 16.60 -3.45
C SER A 131 -4.19 17.50 -2.22
N LEU A 132 -4.49 16.92 -1.04
CA LEU A 132 -4.60 17.67 0.22
C LEU A 132 -3.24 18.08 0.80
N LEU A 133 -2.17 17.39 0.40
CA LEU A 133 -0.81 17.60 0.89
C LEU A 133 -0.04 18.59 0.00
N MET A 134 -0.33 18.64 -1.30
CA MET A 134 0.35 19.51 -2.28
C MET A 134 0.49 20.99 -1.85
N PRO A 135 -0.57 21.67 -1.33
CA PRO A 135 -0.44 23.06 -0.90
C PRO A 135 0.51 23.27 0.28
N ALA A 136 0.76 22.23 1.08
CA ALA A 136 1.69 22.30 2.21
C ALA A 136 3.15 22.14 1.78
N VAL A 137 3.38 21.53 0.61
CA VAL A 137 4.71 21.25 0.06
C VAL A 137 5.19 22.40 -0.82
N ALA A 138 4.28 23.09 -1.51
CA ALA A 138 4.60 24.24 -2.37
C ALA A 138 5.37 25.33 -1.59
N GLY A 139 6.63 25.55 -1.97
CA GLY A 139 7.53 26.54 -1.36
C GLY A 139 8.35 26.06 -0.16
N SER A 140 8.22 24.79 0.25
CA SER A 140 9.03 24.20 1.32
C SER A 140 10.32 23.57 0.77
N ARG A 141 11.45 23.79 1.46
CA ARG A 141 12.70 23.09 1.15
C ARG A 141 12.69 21.70 1.81
N PRO A 142 13.11 20.63 1.10
CA PRO A 142 13.19 19.31 1.70
C PRO A 142 14.23 19.29 2.82
N ARG A 143 13.94 18.51 3.88
CA ARG A 143 14.96 18.12 4.85
C ARG A 143 15.73 16.91 4.29
N TRP A 144 16.97 17.12 3.86
CA TRP A 144 17.81 16.10 3.22
C TRP A 144 17.94 14.80 4.00
N GLY A 145 17.97 14.84 5.34
CA GLY A 145 18.00 13.63 6.15
C GLY A 145 16.86 12.66 5.84
N TRP A 146 15.63 13.16 5.64
CA TRP A 146 14.46 12.34 5.32
C TRP A 146 14.51 11.79 3.90
N LEU A 147 15.04 12.56 2.96
CA LEU A 147 15.28 12.10 1.59
C LEU A 147 16.27 10.95 1.57
N ILE A 148 17.39 11.10 2.27
CA ILE A 148 18.43 10.08 2.38
C ILE A 148 17.84 8.84 3.04
N THR A 149 17.18 8.97 4.20
CA THR A 149 16.54 7.82 4.87
C THR A 149 15.52 7.11 3.97
N GLY A 150 14.70 7.86 3.23
CA GLY A 150 13.74 7.30 2.30
C GLY A 150 14.42 6.54 1.15
N ALA A 151 15.46 7.11 0.54
CA ALA A 151 16.25 6.47 -0.50
C ALA A 151 16.96 5.21 0.03
N THR A 152 17.54 5.30 1.23
CA THR A 152 18.18 4.17 1.91
C THR A 152 17.18 3.03 2.13
N ILE A 153 15.97 3.30 2.60
CA ILE A 153 14.95 2.27 2.83
C ILE A 153 14.48 1.67 1.50
N ALA A 154 14.26 2.48 0.47
CA ALA A 154 13.85 2.00 -0.84
C ALA A 154 14.87 1.02 -1.45
N VAL A 155 16.17 1.28 -1.24
CA VAL A 155 17.26 0.47 -1.83
C VAL A 155 17.68 -0.69 -0.92
N LEU A 156 17.93 -0.43 0.38
CA LEU A 156 18.51 -1.44 1.27
C LEU A 156 17.50 -2.48 1.73
N ALA A 157 16.24 -2.12 1.97
CA ALA A 157 15.25 -3.10 2.44
C ALA A 157 15.08 -4.31 1.51
N PRO A 158 14.95 -4.17 0.17
CA PRO A 158 14.83 -5.32 -0.71
C PRO A 158 16.13 -6.12 -0.81
N ILE A 159 17.29 -5.47 -0.73
CA ILE A 159 18.60 -6.16 -0.72
C ILE A 159 18.75 -7.02 0.53
N LEU A 160 18.45 -6.45 1.71
CA LEU A 160 18.50 -7.17 2.98
C LEU A 160 17.50 -8.34 2.99
N TRP A 161 16.29 -8.12 2.49
CA TRP A 161 15.29 -9.19 2.38
C TRP A 161 15.81 -10.35 1.54
N VAL A 162 16.28 -10.07 0.33
CA VAL A 162 16.77 -11.10 -0.60
C VAL A 162 18.00 -11.83 -0.07
N GLY A 163 18.87 -11.15 0.68
CA GLY A 163 19.99 -11.77 1.38
C GLY A 163 19.57 -12.71 2.52
N VAL A 164 18.39 -12.52 3.11
CA VAL A 164 17.84 -13.40 4.17
C VAL A 164 17.14 -14.64 3.59
N VAL A 165 16.41 -14.48 2.49
CA VAL A 165 15.66 -15.59 1.86
C VAL A 165 16.46 -16.37 0.81
N ASP A 166 17.75 -16.04 0.65
CA ASP A 166 18.70 -16.62 -0.32
C ASP A 166 18.18 -16.68 -1.78
N SER A 167 17.19 -15.85 -2.10
CA SER A 167 16.48 -15.86 -3.38
C SER A 167 16.94 -14.68 -4.25
N TRP A 168 18.19 -14.72 -4.73
CA TRP A 168 18.83 -13.66 -5.53
C TRP A 168 18.23 -13.43 -6.93
N GLN A 169 17.02 -13.93 -7.17
CA GLN A 169 16.29 -13.70 -8.41
C GLN A 169 15.92 -12.21 -8.53
N VAL A 170 16.28 -11.59 -9.65
CA VAL A 170 15.93 -10.19 -9.99
C VAL A 170 14.42 -9.93 -9.82
N THR A 171 13.61 -10.95 -10.11
CA THR A 171 12.15 -10.96 -9.95
C THR A 171 11.72 -10.76 -8.49
N ALA A 172 12.43 -11.35 -7.52
CA ALA A 172 12.16 -11.23 -6.08
C ALA A 172 12.55 -9.85 -5.55
N LEU A 173 13.69 -9.29 -6.00
CA LEU A 173 14.09 -7.91 -5.69
C LEU A 173 13.04 -6.90 -6.16
N GLY A 174 12.61 -7.02 -7.42
CA GLY A 174 11.58 -6.16 -7.99
C GLY A 174 10.25 -6.25 -7.23
N GLN A 175 9.88 -7.45 -6.78
CA GLN A 175 8.67 -7.67 -6.00
C GLN A 175 8.75 -7.03 -4.61
N ALA A 176 9.84 -7.28 -3.87
CA ALA A 176 10.04 -6.68 -2.56
C ALA A 176 10.09 -5.14 -2.64
N ALA A 177 10.70 -4.63 -3.72
CA ALA A 177 10.76 -3.20 -3.97
C ALA A 177 9.38 -2.59 -4.20
N LEU A 178 8.59 -3.18 -5.10
CA LEU A 178 7.26 -2.68 -5.45
C LEU A 178 6.25 -2.85 -4.31
N THR A 179 6.33 -3.94 -3.56
CA THR A 179 5.33 -4.28 -2.55
C THR A 179 5.50 -3.46 -1.27
N TRP A 180 6.75 -3.20 -0.85
CA TRP A 180 7.00 -2.58 0.46
C TRP A 180 8.04 -1.46 0.41
N SER A 181 9.24 -1.69 -0.13
CA SER A 181 10.35 -0.75 0.09
C SER A 181 10.17 0.59 -0.61
N LEU A 182 9.67 0.60 -1.85
CA LEU A 182 9.42 1.83 -2.59
C LEU A 182 8.29 2.63 -1.93
N PRO A 183 7.12 2.04 -1.60
CA PRO A 183 6.11 2.73 -0.82
C PRO A 183 6.62 3.31 0.51
N TRP A 184 7.41 2.54 1.27
CA TRP A 184 7.99 3.00 2.55
C TRP A 184 9.00 4.14 2.36
N GLY A 185 9.95 3.95 1.44
CA GLY A 185 11.00 4.91 1.15
C GLY A 185 10.44 6.21 0.59
N LEU A 186 9.47 6.14 -0.34
CA LEU A 186 8.79 7.29 -0.89
C LEU A 186 7.97 8.04 0.16
N ALA A 187 7.27 7.33 1.04
CA ALA A 187 6.55 7.93 2.15
C ALA A 187 7.47 8.71 3.11
N ILE A 188 8.61 8.12 3.46
CA ILE A 188 9.62 8.75 4.33
C ILE A 188 10.28 9.94 3.64
N ALA A 189 10.67 9.78 2.37
CA ALA A 189 11.24 10.87 1.58
C ALA A 189 10.25 12.04 1.50
N ALA A 190 8.99 11.78 1.12
CA ALA A 190 7.92 12.77 1.04
C ALA A 190 7.67 13.49 2.38
N ALA A 191 7.86 12.79 3.50
CA ALA A 191 7.74 13.35 4.84
C ALA A 191 8.76 14.48 5.11
N GLY A 192 9.87 14.52 4.37
CA GLY A 192 10.89 15.57 4.41
C GLY A 192 10.38 16.96 4.02
N TRP A 193 9.28 17.05 3.26
CA TRP A 193 8.60 18.30 2.91
C TRP A 193 7.42 18.64 3.83
N LEU A 194 7.01 17.72 4.70
CA LEU A 194 5.85 17.92 5.57
C LEU A 194 6.25 18.58 6.89
N ALA A 195 5.32 19.30 7.52
CA ALA A 195 5.48 19.78 8.90
C ALA A 195 5.57 18.62 9.91
N ASP A 196 6.04 18.89 11.14
CA ASP A 196 6.37 17.83 12.11
C ASP A 196 5.20 16.90 12.45
N GLY A 197 3.96 17.42 12.51
CA GLY A 197 2.77 16.61 12.78
C GLY A 197 2.47 15.55 11.70
N PRO A 198 2.19 15.95 10.45
CA PRO A 198 1.99 15.01 9.34
C PRO A 198 3.21 14.12 9.07
N ARG A 199 4.43 14.63 9.31
CA ARG A 199 5.64 13.84 9.20
C ARG A 199 5.72 12.70 10.21
N ARG A 200 5.42 12.97 11.49
CA ARG A 200 5.33 11.91 12.50
C ARG A 200 4.28 10.88 12.13
N ALA A 201 3.16 11.30 11.54
CA ALA A 201 2.15 10.37 11.03
C ALA A 201 2.67 9.50 9.87
N ALA A 202 3.46 10.06 8.94
CA ALA A 202 4.12 9.29 7.88
C ALA A 202 5.06 8.23 8.47
N ALA A 203 5.95 8.64 9.39
CA ALA A 203 6.89 7.74 10.04
C ALA A 203 6.17 6.64 10.84
N ALA A 204 5.11 6.99 11.58
CA ALA A 204 4.31 6.03 12.32
C ALA A 204 3.55 5.05 11.40
N ALA A 205 2.99 5.53 10.28
CA ALA A 205 2.32 4.68 9.31
C ALA A 205 3.29 3.69 8.64
N VAL A 206 4.48 4.16 8.26
CA VAL A 206 5.51 3.28 7.71
C VAL A 206 5.99 2.28 8.75
N ALA A 207 6.29 2.72 9.98
CA ALA A 207 6.70 1.82 11.06
C ALA A 207 5.63 0.76 11.38
N ALA A 208 4.36 1.16 11.48
CA ALA A 208 3.25 0.23 11.70
C ALA A 208 3.11 -0.76 10.55
N SER A 209 3.22 -0.29 9.30
CA SER A 209 3.22 -1.15 8.12
C SER A 209 4.40 -2.14 8.13
N THR A 210 5.61 -1.71 8.47
CA THR A 210 6.78 -2.59 8.60
C THR A 210 6.55 -3.65 9.69
N LEU A 211 5.98 -3.28 10.84
CA LEU A 211 5.66 -4.23 11.91
C LEU A 211 4.59 -5.24 11.49
N VAL A 212 3.55 -4.80 10.77
CA VAL A 212 2.52 -5.70 10.23
C VAL A 212 3.13 -6.68 9.22
N THR A 213 4.00 -6.21 8.33
CA THR A 213 4.71 -7.07 7.38
C THR A 213 5.60 -8.08 8.10
N ALA A 214 6.41 -7.65 9.07
CA ALA A 214 7.27 -8.55 9.84
C ALA A 214 6.46 -9.58 10.64
N GLY A 215 5.35 -9.16 11.27
CA GLY A 215 4.45 -10.06 11.99
C GLY A 215 3.78 -11.09 11.08
N ALA A 216 3.36 -10.68 9.87
CA ALA A 216 2.81 -11.60 8.88
C ALA A 216 3.82 -12.68 8.48
N PHE A 217 5.08 -12.29 8.22
CA PHE A 217 6.15 -13.24 7.92
C PHE A 217 6.45 -14.19 9.08
N ALA A 218 6.47 -13.68 10.31
CA ALA A 218 6.69 -14.51 11.49
C ALA A 218 5.59 -15.56 11.69
N ILE A 219 4.32 -15.20 11.43
CA ILE A 219 3.20 -16.14 11.49
C ILE A 219 3.34 -17.23 10.42
N ILE A 220 3.69 -16.86 9.18
CA ILE A 220 3.90 -17.83 8.10
C ILE A 220 5.02 -18.82 8.49
N ALA A 221 6.16 -18.31 8.95
CA ALA A 221 7.29 -19.15 9.37
C ALA A 221 6.94 -20.10 10.54
N LEU A 222 6.04 -19.71 11.44
CA LEU A 222 5.57 -20.56 12.53
C LEU A 222 4.59 -21.65 12.08
N LEU A 223 3.86 -21.43 10.98
CA LEU A 223 2.92 -22.42 10.42
C LEU A 223 3.63 -23.48 9.58
N ASP A 224 4.81 -23.16 9.05
CA ASP A 224 5.64 -24.06 8.23
C ASP A 224 6.61 -24.94 9.04
N ALA A 225 6.77 -24.68 10.35
CA ALA A 225 7.67 -25.40 11.27
C ALA A 225 6.96 -26.55 12.00
#